data_AF-A0A660MHY6-F1
#
_entry.id   AF-A0A660MHY6-F1
#
_cell.length_a   1.000
_cell.length_b   1.000
_cell.length_c   1.000
_cell.angle_alpha   90.00
_cell.angle_beta   90.00
_cell.angle_gamma   90.00
#
_symmetry.space_group_name_H-M   'P 1'
#
loop_
_entity.id
_entity.type
_entity.pdbx_description
1 polymer ?
#
loop_
_entity_poly.entity_id
_entity_poly.type
_entity_poly.pdbx_seq_one_letter_code
_entity_poly.pdbx_strand_id
1 'polypeptide(L)'
;HHAVAWRTLHLRPADILELKHDGATLTLDWRDSETTRHATLRLQRACYSDVSGKTRRGQAAVALLVARLGQQLPSPAAPARASQPFQYQWQFSRHDSDSDDIGCMLILLALPALAVSGLLAVSLNTVLHRTGIPGSMLITTTVLLLALCSIMLGLNHLWLRHDSRPAPTLRLERDGVHYQNDRDTLHIPWVTIVAVETEQHVQEDGNWRCAVHLYWQPHAKAAALRHRRINTSRPTEPQGDSRDITRHIAQLVRAHSPNFGKARDLPVSSR
;
A
#
# COMPACT_ATOMS: atom_id res chain seq x y z
N HIS A 1 -9.12 17.48 32.72
CA HIS A 1 -8.58 18.04 31.47
C HIS A 1 -7.11 17.64 31.34
N HIS A 2 -6.81 16.57 30.59
CA HIS A 2 -5.42 16.23 30.28
C HIS A 2 -4.93 17.15 29.15
N ALA A 3 -3.96 18.01 29.46
CA ALA A 3 -3.28 18.80 28.44
C ALA A 3 -2.61 17.83 27.46
N VAL A 4 -3.03 17.88 26.20
CA VAL A 4 -2.32 17.21 25.10
C VAL A 4 -0.91 17.77 25.13
N ALA A 5 0.08 16.94 25.43
CA ALA A 5 1.47 17.34 25.44
C ALA A 5 1.84 17.81 24.04
N TRP A 6 1.96 19.13 23.87
CA TRP A 6 2.42 19.73 22.63
C TRP A 6 3.85 19.28 22.39
N ARG A 7 4.08 18.55 21.30
CA ARG A 7 5.42 18.13 20.90
C ARG A 7 5.84 18.95 19.70
N THR A 8 6.83 19.81 19.88
CA THR A 8 7.47 20.54 18.78
C THR A 8 8.41 19.60 18.03
N LEU A 9 8.22 19.46 16.73
CA LEU A 9 9.08 18.66 15.85
C LEU A 9 10.03 19.60 15.11
N HIS A 10 11.32 19.53 15.42
CA HIS A 10 12.37 20.23 14.68
C HIS A 10 12.91 19.32 13.58
N LEU A 11 12.31 19.42 12.39
CA LEU A 11 12.72 18.63 11.23
C LEU A 11 13.64 19.44 10.34
N ARG A 12 14.83 18.90 10.05
CA ARG A 12 15.69 19.49 9.02
C ARG A 12 15.11 19.15 7.65
N PRO A 13 15.13 20.07 6.67
CA PRO A 13 14.62 19.78 5.33
C PRO A 13 15.25 18.55 4.66
N ALA A 14 16.49 18.19 5.01
CA ALA A 14 17.18 17.00 4.48
C ALA A 14 16.63 15.66 5.01
N ASP A 15 15.94 15.68 6.14
CA ASP A 15 15.37 14.49 6.80
C ASP A 15 13.92 14.23 6.35
N ILE A 16 13.28 15.19 5.67
CA ILE A 16 11.91 15.03 5.14
C ILE A 16 11.96 14.18 3.88
N LEU A 17 11.30 13.02 3.90
CA LEU A 17 11.31 12.06 2.80
C LEU A 17 10.15 12.28 1.84
N GLU A 18 8.98 12.66 2.34
CA GLU A 18 7.81 12.91 1.52
C GLU A 18 6.85 13.88 2.21
N LEU A 19 6.28 14.79 1.42
CA LEU A 19 5.20 15.68 1.83
C LEU A 19 4.06 15.53 0.83
N LYS A 20 2.94 14.98 1.28
CA LYS A 20 1.75 14.73 0.47
C LYS A 20 0.57 15.48 1.09
N HIS A 21 -0.42 15.83 0.27
CA HIS A 21 -1.69 16.30 0.80
C HIS A 21 -2.85 15.74 0.00
N ASP A 22 -3.94 15.45 0.71
CA ASP A 22 -5.21 15.07 0.14
C ASP A 22 -6.32 15.87 0.82
N GLY A 23 -6.93 16.78 0.07
CA GLY A 23 -7.88 17.76 0.61
C GLY A 23 -7.30 18.57 1.76
N ALA A 24 -7.90 18.45 2.95
CA ALA A 24 -7.47 19.11 4.18
C ALA A 24 -6.55 18.24 5.06
N THR A 25 -5.99 17.16 4.51
CA THR A 25 -5.07 16.26 5.21
C THR A 25 -3.67 16.44 4.65
N LEU A 26 -2.70 16.65 5.54
CA LEU A 26 -1.28 16.70 5.21
C LEU A 26 -0.61 15.44 5.76
N THR A 27 0.14 14.73 4.92
CA THR A 27 0.96 13.59 5.34
C THR A 27 2.43 13.94 5.18
N LEU A 28 3.20 13.61 6.21
CA LEU A 28 4.62 13.90 6.31
C LEU A 28 5.36 12.63 6.71
N ASP A 29 6.30 12.22 5.85
CA ASP A 29 7.25 11.17 6.15
C ASP A 29 8.63 11.79 6.36
N TRP A 30 9.31 11.42 7.44
CA TRP A 30 10.68 11.86 7.69
C TRP A 30 11.51 10.73 8.27
N ARG A 31 12.82 10.83 8.07
CA ARG A 31 13.79 9.92 8.68
C ARG A 31 14.11 10.38 10.10
N ASP A 32 13.98 9.46 11.06
CA ASP A 32 14.46 9.62 12.42
C ASP A 32 15.54 8.57 12.68
N SER A 33 16.80 9.00 12.60
CA SER A 33 18.00 8.15 12.67
C SER A 33 18.01 7.02 11.62
N GLU A 34 17.46 5.85 11.97
CA GLU A 34 17.38 4.64 11.13
C GLU A 34 15.94 4.27 10.75
N THR A 35 14.94 4.91 11.34
CA THR A 35 13.53 4.58 11.11
C THR A 35 12.84 5.68 10.31
N THR A 36 11.85 5.29 9.50
CA THR A 36 10.94 6.25 8.87
C THR A 36 9.78 6.49 9.82
N ARG A 37 9.55 7.75 10.19
CA ARG A 37 8.36 8.18 10.93
C ARG A 37 7.36 8.80 9.97
N HIS A 38 6.09 8.58 10.30
CA HIS A 38 4.95 9.09 9.56
C HIS A 38 4.08 9.93 10.49
N ALA A 39 3.61 11.07 10.00
CA ALA A 39 2.56 11.84 10.66
C ALA A 39 1.48 12.26 9.65
N THR A 40 0.24 12.09 10.06
CA THR A 40 -0.92 12.64 9.36
C THR A 40 -1.50 13.79 10.18
N LEU A 41 -1.58 14.97 9.57
CA LEU A 41 -2.16 16.17 10.15
C LEU A 41 -3.50 16.46 9.46
N ARG A 42 -4.60 16.37 10.22
CA ARG A 42 -5.93 16.78 9.76
C ARG A 42 -6.13 18.27 10.00
N LEU A 43 -6.08 19.04 8.93
CA LEU A 43 -6.09 20.51 8.93
C LEU A 43 -7.47 21.08 8.52
N GLN A 44 -8.55 20.35 8.81
CA GLN A 44 -9.94 20.72 8.44
C GLN A 44 -10.36 22.11 8.95
N ARG A 45 -9.81 22.54 10.09
CA ARG A 45 -10.07 23.87 10.69
C ARG A 45 -8.85 24.80 10.61
N ALA A 46 -7.84 24.44 9.82
CA ALA A 46 -6.67 25.28 9.66
C ALA A 46 -7.03 26.58 8.95
N CYS A 47 -6.61 27.69 9.54
CA CYS A 47 -6.71 29.02 8.97
C CYS A 47 -5.29 29.54 8.79
N TYR A 48 -4.98 29.99 7.58
CA TYR A 48 -3.72 30.62 7.27
C TYR A 48 -3.98 32.04 6.77
N SER A 49 -3.48 33.02 7.49
CA SER A 49 -3.49 34.42 7.05
C SER A 49 -2.18 34.71 6.34
N ASP A 50 -2.24 35.08 5.07
CA ASP A 50 -1.06 35.54 4.35
C ASP A 50 -0.62 36.94 4.82
N VAL A 51 0.54 37.38 4.33
CA VAL A 51 1.12 38.70 4.66
C VAL A 51 0.27 39.88 4.15
N SER A 52 -0.71 39.64 3.28
CA SER A 52 -1.69 40.64 2.83
C SER A 52 -3.00 40.60 3.63
N GLY A 53 -3.06 39.81 4.72
CA GLY A 53 -4.22 39.72 5.61
C GLY A 53 -5.35 38.82 5.09
N LYS A 54 -5.17 38.17 3.93
CA LYS A 54 -6.18 37.29 3.36
C LYS A 54 -6.12 35.93 4.06
N THR A 55 -7.21 35.58 4.74
CA THR A 55 -7.33 34.29 5.42
C THR A 55 -7.79 33.22 4.43
N ARG A 56 -6.96 32.20 4.21
CA ARG A 56 -7.34 30.95 3.53
C ARG A 56 -7.69 29.89 4.56
N ARG A 57 -8.69 29.06 4.28
CA ARG A 57 -9.19 28.03 5.20
C ARG A 57 -9.22 26.65 4.55
N GLY A 58 -9.11 25.61 5.37
CA GLY A 58 -9.21 24.22 4.93
C GLY A 58 -8.17 23.86 3.86
N GLN A 59 -8.61 23.22 2.76
CA GLN A 59 -7.75 22.76 1.68
C GLN A 59 -6.85 23.86 1.08
N ALA A 60 -7.34 25.09 0.96
CA ALA A 60 -6.54 26.20 0.42
C ALA A 60 -5.41 26.64 1.36
N ALA A 61 -5.59 26.47 2.67
CA ALA A 61 -4.53 26.71 3.66
C ALA A 61 -3.49 25.59 3.63
N VAL A 62 -3.92 24.34 3.49
CA VAL A 62 -3.03 23.17 3.36
C VAL A 62 -2.17 23.28 2.10
N ALA A 63 -2.77 23.59 0.94
CA ALA A 63 -2.05 23.75 -0.31
C ALA A 63 -0.98 24.87 -0.23
N LEU A 64 -1.28 25.98 0.46
CA LEU A 64 -0.30 27.04 0.72
C LEU A 64 0.84 26.58 1.62
N LEU A 65 0.53 25.84 2.68
CA LEU A 65 1.52 25.29 3.61
C LEU A 65 2.45 24.32 2.87
N VAL A 66 1.89 23.43 2.06
CA VAL A 66 2.64 22.51 1.18
C VAL A 66 3.51 23.29 0.21
N ALA A 67 2.98 24.32 -0.45
CA ALA A 67 3.75 25.12 -1.40
C ALA A 67 4.93 25.82 -0.70
N ARG A 68 4.75 26.34 0.52
CA ARG A 68 5.84 26.96 1.29
C ARG A 68 6.88 25.96 1.78
N LEU A 69 6.45 24.81 2.30
CA LEU A 69 7.36 23.73 2.69
C LEU A 69 8.11 23.19 1.45
N GLY A 70 7.42 23.07 0.32
CA GLY A 70 7.96 22.70 -0.98
C GLY A 70 8.91 23.73 -1.57
N GLN A 71 8.85 25.01 -1.18
CA GLN A 71 9.88 26.01 -1.53
C GLN A 71 11.15 25.86 -0.68
N GLN A 72 11.04 25.32 0.54
CA GLN A 72 12.19 25.05 1.42
C GLN A 72 12.87 23.72 1.10
N LEU A 73 12.11 22.77 0.55
CA LEU A 73 12.62 21.54 -0.05
C LEU A 73 13.11 21.89 -1.46
N PRO A 74 14.39 21.64 -1.82
CA PRO A 74 14.83 21.90 -3.19
C PRO A 74 14.01 21.04 -4.15
N SER A 75 13.38 21.65 -5.15
CA SER A 75 12.60 20.91 -6.13
C SER A 75 13.39 19.72 -6.67
N PRO A 76 12.76 18.54 -6.85
CA PRO A 76 13.35 17.52 -7.70
C PRO A 76 13.67 18.20 -9.04
N ALA A 77 14.90 18.03 -9.52
CA ALA A 77 15.36 18.70 -10.74
C ALA A 77 14.31 18.50 -11.84
N ALA A 78 14.03 19.54 -12.63
CA ALA A 78 12.97 19.47 -13.63
C ALA A 78 13.15 18.22 -14.52
N PRO A 79 12.08 17.47 -14.83
CA PRO A 79 12.17 16.26 -15.63
C PRO A 79 12.83 16.60 -16.97
N ALA A 80 13.87 15.85 -17.33
CA ALA A 80 14.35 15.85 -18.71
C ALA A 80 13.16 15.40 -19.57
N ARG A 81 12.68 16.27 -20.47
CA ARG A 81 11.57 15.95 -21.37
C ARG A 81 11.95 14.70 -22.16
N ALA A 82 11.32 13.57 -21.84
CA ALA A 82 11.34 12.42 -22.73
C ALA A 82 10.63 12.83 -24.03
N SER A 83 11.32 12.60 -25.15
CA SER A 83 10.99 13.18 -26.46
C SER A 83 9.83 12.48 -27.20
N GLN A 84 9.24 11.41 -26.65
CA GLN A 84 8.17 10.65 -27.29
C GLN A 84 7.10 10.20 -26.29
N PRO A 85 5.83 10.02 -26.73
CA PRO A 85 4.81 9.36 -25.92
C PRO A 85 5.18 7.89 -25.77
N PHE A 86 5.76 7.53 -24.62
CA PHE A 86 5.96 6.15 -24.22
C PHE A 86 5.04 5.86 -23.05
N GLN A 87 4.24 4.80 -23.17
CA GLN A 87 3.39 4.29 -22.10
C GLN A 87 3.51 2.77 -22.12
N TYR A 88 4.05 2.22 -21.04
CA TYR A 88 4.05 0.78 -20.80
C TYR A 88 3.23 0.46 -19.55
N GLN A 89 2.47 -0.62 -19.59
CA GLN A 89 1.65 -1.05 -18.47
C GLN A 89 1.76 -2.56 -18.28
N TRP A 90 1.98 -2.97 -17.05
CA TRP A 90 1.91 -4.35 -16.60
C TRP A 90 0.94 -4.48 -15.43
N GLN A 91 0.27 -5.63 -15.37
CA GLN A 91 -0.56 -6.02 -14.24
C GLN A 91 -0.03 -7.32 -13.70
N PHE A 92 0.03 -7.43 -12.39
CA PHE A 92 0.53 -8.61 -11.71
C PHE A 92 -0.58 -9.19 -10.85
N SER A 93 -0.68 -10.53 -10.80
CA SER A 93 -1.54 -11.18 -9.85
C SER A 93 -1.01 -11.01 -8.43
N ARG A 94 -1.91 -11.12 -7.45
CA ARG A 94 -1.56 -10.96 -6.05
C ARG A 94 -0.73 -12.14 -5.57
N HIS A 95 0.11 -11.90 -4.57
CA HIS A 95 0.95 -12.93 -3.99
C HIS A 95 0.12 -13.79 -3.04
N ASP A 96 0.38 -15.10 -3.01
CA ASP A 96 -0.39 -16.05 -2.17
C ASP A 96 -0.31 -15.73 -0.67
N SER A 97 0.72 -15.01 -0.21
CA SER A 97 0.82 -14.58 1.19
C SER A 97 -0.36 -13.70 1.65
N ASP A 98 -1.01 -12.93 0.77
CA ASP A 98 -2.25 -12.20 1.11
C ASP A 98 -3.49 -13.14 1.13
N SER A 99 -3.40 -14.28 0.45
CA SER A 99 -4.39 -15.36 0.47
C SER A 99 -4.23 -16.22 1.72
N ASP A 100 -3.00 -16.50 2.16
CA ASP A 100 -2.69 -17.26 3.38
C ASP A 100 -3.19 -16.53 4.62
N ASP A 101 -3.05 -15.20 4.68
CA ASP A 101 -3.63 -14.39 5.76
C ASP A 101 -5.16 -14.51 5.81
N ILE A 102 -5.82 -14.63 4.66
CA ILE A 102 -7.28 -14.80 4.58
C ILE A 102 -7.69 -16.23 4.91
N GLY A 103 -6.95 -17.23 4.44
CA GLY A 103 -7.13 -18.65 4.79
C GLY A 103 -6.96 -18.87 6.29
N CYS A 104 -5.93 -18.29 6.90
CA CYS A 104 -5.70 -18.31 8.33
C CYS A 104 -6.81 -17.57 9.10
N MET A 105 -7.23 -16.39 8.65
CA MET A 105 -8.35 -15.67 9.28
C MET A 105 -9.67 -16.43 9.14
N LEU A 106 -9.90 -17.08 7.99
CA LEU A 106 -11.03 -17.97 7.74
C LEU A 106 -11.04 -19.14 8.72
N ILE A 107 -9.91 -19.83 8.89
CA ILE A 107 -9.76 -20.94 9.84
C ILE A 107 -9.97 -20.46 11.29
N LEU A 108 -9.37 -19.31 11.66
CA LEU A 108 -9.45 -18.71 12.99
C LEU A 108 -10.85 -18.19 13.34
N LEU A 109 -11.68 -17.79 12.36
CA LEU A 109 -13.05 -17.34 12.60
C LEU A 109 -14.09 -18.45 12.42
N ALA A 110 -13.92 -19.34 11.43
CA ALA A 110 -14.89 -20.37 11.12
C ALA A 110 -14.91 -21.50 12.15
N LEU A 111 -13.75 -21.95 12.64
CA LEU A 111 -13.69 -23.04 13.63
C LEU A 111 -14.35 -22.66 14.96
N PRO A 112 -14.06 -21.49 15.58
CA PRO A 112 -14.75 -21.08 16.80
C PRO A 112 -16.24 -20.82 16.58
N ALA A 113 -16.62 -20.23 15.44
CA ALA A 113 -18.03 -20.01 15.11
C ALA A 113 -18.80 -21.34 15.02
N LEU A 114 -18.24 -22.34 14.34
CA LEU A 114 -18.83 -23.68 14.25
C LEU A 114 -18.91 -24.37 15.61
N ALA A 115 -17.86 -24.25 16.44
CA ALA A 115 -17.87 -24.81 17.80
C ALA A 115 -18.96 -24.18 18.67
N VAL A 116 -19.08 -22.84 18.64
CA VAL A 116 -20.11 -22.10 19.37
C VAL A 116 -21.51 -22.43 18.87
N SER A 117 -21.72 -22.52 17.55
CA SER A 117 -23.00 -22.94 16.98
C SER A 117 -23.39 -24.37 17.38
N GLY A 118 -22.43 -25.30 17.42
CA GLY A 118 -22.66 -26.66 17.91
C GLY A 118 -23.04 -26.70 19.39
N LEU A 119 -22.31 -25.97 20.24
CA LEU A 119 -22.61 -25.83 21.67
C LEU A 119 -24.00 -25.23 21.91
N LEU A 120 -24.37 -24.19 21.16
CA LEU A 120 -25.70 -23.59 21.20
C LEU A 120 -26.79 -24.56 20.75
N ALA A 121 -26.57 -25.33 19.69
CA ALA A 121 -27.54 -26.31 19.21
C ALA A 121 -27.77 -27.43 20.22
N VAL A 122 -26.71 -27.95 20.86
CA VAL A 122 -26.81 -28.97 21.92
C VAL A 122 -27.55 -28.41 23.14
N SER A 123 -27.22 -27.19 23.56
CA SER A 123 -27.88 -26.51 24.69
C SER A 123 -29.36 -26.29 24.42
N LEU A 124 -29.69 -25.78 23.22
CA LEU A 124 -31.06 -25.53 22.78
C LEU A 124 -31.87 -26.83 22.71
N ASN A 125 -31.29 -27.91 22.17
CA ASN A 125 -31.93 -29.22 22.11
C ASN A 125 -32.22 -29.77 23.51
N THR A 126 -31.26 -29.63 24.42
CA THR A 126 -31.42 -30.08 25.82
C THR A 126 -32.55 -29.32 26.52
N VAL A 127 -32.67 -28.00 26.30
CA VAL A 127 -33.76 -27.18 26.85
C VAL A 127 -35.11 -27.56 26.24
N LEU A 128 -35.20 -27.62 24.90
CA LEU A 128 -36.44 -27.95 24.18
C LEU A 128 -36.97 -29.35 24.54
N HIS A 129 -36.08 -30.32 24.71
CA HIS A 129 -36.42 -31.67 25.13
C HIS A 129 -36.92 -31.71 26.58
N ARG A 130 -36.35 -30.90 27.48
CA ARG A 130 -36.84 -30.78 28.87
C ARG A 130 -38.21 -30.12 28.97
N THR A 131 -38.54 -29.22 28.05
CA THR A 131 -39.85 -28.55 27.99
C THR A 131 -40.93 -29.38 27.29
N GLY A 132 -40.62 -30.59 26.83
CA GLY A 132 -41.61 -31.50 26.21
C GLY A 132 -42.13 -31.03 24.86
N ILE A 133 -41.40 -30.16 24.15
CA ILE A 133 -41.83 -29.64 22.85
C ILE A 133 -41.61 -30.70 21.77
N PRO A 134 -42.67 -31.22 21.12
CA PRO A 134 -42.52 -32.15 19.99
C PRO A 134 -41.85 -31.42 18.81
N GLY A 135 -40.87 -32.07 18.17
CA GLY A 135 -40.12 -31.48 17.06
C GLY A 135 -38.87 -30.70 17.45
N SER A 136 -38.40 -30.81 18.70
CA SER A 136 -37.16 -30.19 19.20
C SER A 136 -35.94 -30.45 18.30
N MET A 137 -35.74 -31.70 17.84
CA MET A 137 -34.70 -32.04 16.88
C MET A 137 -34.82 -31.22 15.59
N LEU A 138 -36.01 -31.11 15.02
CA LEU A 138 -36.24 -30.43 13.75
C LEU A 138 -35.95 -28.93 13.87
N ILE A 139 -36.34 -28.31 14.99
CA ILE A 139 -36.03 -26.90 15.30
C ILE A 139 -34.52 -26.69 15.43
N THR A 140 -33.84 -27.55 16.20
CA THR A 140 -32.39 -27.42 16.42
C THR A 140 -31.56 -27.63 15.16
N THR A 141 -31.94 -28.60 14.32
CA THR A 141 -31.32 -28.84 13.01
C THR A 141 -31.53 -27.66 12.07
N THR A 142 -32.73 -27.06 12.07
CA THR A 142 -33.03 -25.88 11.23
C THR A 142 -32.19 -24.68 11.65
N VAL A 143 -32.05 -24.43 12.96
CA VAL A 143 -31.20 -23.34 13.48
C VAL A 143 -29.72 -23.57 13.15
N LEU A 144 -29.23 -24.81 13.27
CA LEU A 144 -27.86 -25.17 12.93
C LEU A 144 -27.59 -24.97 11.43
N LEU A 145 -28.51 -25.39 10.56
CA LEU A 145 -28.42 -25.19 9.11
C LEU A 145 -28.41 -23.70 8.74
N LEU A 146 -29.26 -22.89 9.39
CA LEU A 146 -29.28 -21.43 9.19
C LEU A 146 -27.95 -20.80 9.62
N ALA A 147 -27.40 -21.19 10.77
CA ALA A 147 -26.09 -20.71 11.22
C ALA A 147 -24.97 -21.09 10.24
N LEU A 148 -24.98 -22.33 9.73
CA LEU A 148 -23.99 -22.81 8.76
C LEU A 148 -24.11 -22.07 7.41
N CYS A 149 -25.34 -21.82 6.95
CA CYS A 149 -25.60 -20.97 5.78
C CYS A 149 -25.09 -19.53 5.98
N SER A 150 -25.32 -18.92 7.15
CA SER A 150 -24.82 -17.57 7.45
C SER A 150 -23.29 -17.51 7.47
N ILE A 151 -22.62 -18.52 8.04
CA ILE A 151 -21.17 -18.64 8.01
C ILE A 151 -20.71 -18.71 6.55
N MET A 152 -21.21 -19.67 5.77
CA MET A 152 -20.84 -19.85 4.35
C MET A 152 -21.06 -18.58 3.52
N LEU A 153 -22.17 -17.87 3.73
CA LEU A 153 -22.45 -16.61 3.04
C LEU A 153 -21.45 -15.53 3.43
N GLY A 154 -21.07 -15.45 4.72
CA GLY A 154 -20.03 -14.55 5.21
C GLY A 154 -18.67 -14.84 4.62
N LEU A 155 -18.27 -16.12 4.54
CA LEU A 155 -16.99 -16.53 3.94
C LEU A 155 -16.98 -16.22 2.44
N ASN A 156 -18.07 -16.52 1.73
CA ASN A 156 -18.19 -16.23 0.30
C ASN A 156 -18.11 -14.71 0.04
N HIS A 157 -18.78 -13.90 0.86
CA HIS A 157 -18.70 -12.44 0.73
C HIS A 157 -17.31 -11.89 1.05
N LEU A 158 -16.58 -12.47 2.01
CA LEU A 158 -15.17 -12.12 2.26
C LEU A 158 -14.28 -12.47 1.05
N TRP A 159 -14.50 -13.64 0.46
CA TRP A 159 -13.77 -14.11 -0.71
C TRP A 159 -14.04 -13.25 -1.95
N LEU A 160 -15.31 -12.94 -2.24
CA LEU A 160 -15.71 -12.03 -3.32
C LEU A 160 -15.16 -10.61 -3.14
N ARG A 161 -15.13 -10.09 -1.91
CA ARG A 161 -14.48 -8.80 -1.60
C ARG A 161 -12.98 -8.84 -1.83
N HIS A 162 -12.34 -9.99 -1.66
CA HIS A 162 -10.94 -10.15 -2.00
C HIS A 162 -10.75 -10.06 -3.51
N ASP A 163 -11.50 -10.80 -4.32
CA ASP A 163 -11.36 -10.76 -5.79
C ASP A 163 -11.66 -9.37 -6.38
N SER A 164 -12.52 -8.58 -5.74
CA SER A 164 -12.90 -7.24 -6.20
C SER A 164 -11.80 -6.17 -6.07
N ARG A 165 -10.68 -6.44 -5.37
CA ARG A 165 -9.61 -5.43 -5.23
C ARG A 165 -8.82 -5.26 -6.54
N PRO A 166 -8.38 -4.04 -6.88
CA PRO A 166 -7.60 -3.83 -8.08
C PRO A 166 -6.30 -4.63 -8.04
N ALA A 167 -5.96 -5.30 -9.15
CA ALA A 167 -4.70 -6.00 -9.28
C ALA A 167 -3.52 -4.99 -9.26
N PRO A 168 -2.39 -5.34 -8.63
CA PRO A 168 -1.17 -4.55 -8.68
C PRO A 168 -0.84 -4.16 -10.13
N THR A 169 -0.77 -2.86 -10.39
CA THR A 169 -0.54 -2.30 -11.72
C THR A 169 0.70 -1.41 -11.70
N LEU A 170 1.61 -1.64 -12.64
CA LEU A 170 2.78 -0.81 -12.88
C LEU A 170 2.64 -0.14 -14.24
N ARG A 171 2.72 1.19 -14.26
CA ARG A 171 2.69 2.02 -15.46
C ARG A 171 3.97 2.84 -15.54
N LEU A 172 4.63 2.82 -16.69
CA LEU A 172 5.76 3.70 -16.99
C LEU A 172 5.25 4.72 -18.00
N GLU A 173 5.22 5.98 -17.59
CA GLU A 173 4.65 7.09 -18.36
C GLU A 173 5.67 8.19 -18.55
N ARG A 174 5.26 9.27 -19.23
CA ARG A 174 6.14 10.39 -19.55
C ARG A 174 6.74 11.07 -18.32
N ASP A 175 6.00 11.15 -17.22
CA ASP A 175 6.36 11.86 -16.00
C ASP A 175 7.08 10.97 -14.98
N GLY A 176 6.85 9.67 -14.99
CA GLY A 176 7.52 8.76 -14.06
C GLY A 176 7.03 7.32 -14.08
N VAL A 177 7.39 6.63 -13.01
CA VAL A 177 6.91 5.30 -12.65
C VAL A 177 5.68 5.45 -11.75
N HIS A 178 4.56 4.87 -12.16
CA HIS A 178 3.33 4.82 -11.39
C HIS A 178 3.07 3.37 -10.97
N TYR A 179 2.93 3.15 -9.68
CA TYR A 179 2.61 1.84 -9.11
C TYR A 179 1.37 1.96 -8.25
N GLN A 180 0.40 1.09 -8.48
CA GLN A 180 -0.84 1.04 -7.71
C GLN A 180 -1.09 -0.39 -7.26
N ASN A 181 -1.44 -0.56 -6.00
CA ASN A 181 -2.03 -1.79 -5.48
C ASN A 181 -3.28 -1.46 -4.65
N ASP A 182 -3.81 -2.43 -3.91
CA ASP A 182 -5.01 -2.26 -3.08
C ASP A 182 -4.80 -1.36 -1.86
N ARG A 183 -3.54 -1.10 -1.47
CA ARG A 183 -3.19 -0.36 -0.25
C ARG A 183 -2.59 1.02 -0.54
N ASP A 184 -1.93 1.19 -1.67
CA ASP A 184 -1.07 2.34 -1.93
C ASP A 184 -1.01 2.67 -3.43
N THR A 185 -0.89 3.98 -3.69
CA THR A 185 -0.63 4.55 -5.00
C THR A 185 0.64 5.38 -4.91
N LEU A 186 1.65 4.98 -5.67
CA LEU A 186 2.98 5.57 -5.65
C LEU A 186 3.32 6.12 -7.04
N HIS A 187 3.76 7.37 -7.08
CA HIS A 187 4.34 7.99 -8.27
C HIS A 187 5.79 8.40 -7.97
N ILE A 188 6.72 7.97 -8.84
CA ILE A 188 8.15 8.26 -8.75
C ILE A 188 8.59 8.96 -10.04
N PRO A 189 8.90 10.27 -10.00
CA PRO A 189 9.37 10.98 -11.18
C PRO A 189 10.72 10.44 -11.68
N TRP A 190 10.90 10.33 -12.99
CA TRP A 190 12.13 9.78 -13.61
C TRP A 190 13.42 10.40 -13.09
N VAL A 191 13.40 11.72 -12.90
CA VAL A 191 14.56 12.51 -12.45
C VAL A 191 15.00 12.19 -11.03
N THR A 192 14.12 11.61 -10.21
CA THR A 192 14.44 11.24 -8.83
C THR A 192 15.07 9.85 -8.74
N ILE A 193 14.89 9.01 -9.75
CA ILE A 193 15.39 7.63 -9.75
C ILE A 193 16.90 7.65 -9.94
N VAL A 194 17.61 7.00 -9.01
CA VAL A 194 19.07 6.94 -8.99
C VAL A 194 19.61 5.54 -9.24
N ALA A 195 18.84 4.50 -8.92
CA ALA A 195 19.20 3.12 -9.19
C ALA A 195 17.97 2.22 -9.36
N VAL A 196 18.19 1.12 -10.08
CA VAL A 196 17.24 0.03 -10.25
C VAL A 196 17.97 -1.30 -10.29
N GLU A 197 17.54 -2.19 -9.40
CA GLU A 197 18.05 -3.56 -9.27
C GLU A 197 16.94 -4.57 -9.59
N THR A 198 17.34 -5.77 -10.00
CA THR A 198 16.42 -6.87 -10.30
C THR A 198 16.74 -8.05 -9.41
N GLU A 199 15.74 -8.58 -8.75
CA GLU A 199 15.81 -9.81 -7.98
C GLU A 199 15.20 -10.93 -8.82
N GLN A 200 15.93 -12.04 -8.99
CA GLN A 200 15.46 -13.24 -9.69
C GLN A 200 16.01 -14.48 -8.98
N HIS A 201 15.14 -15.30 -8.41
CA HIS A 201 15.52 -16.61 -7.86
C HIS A 201 14.40 -17.62 -8.04
N VAL A 202 14.75 -18.90 -8.11
CA VAL A 202 13.79 -20.01 -8.18
C VAL A 202 13.34 -20.35 -6.75
N GLN A 203 12.04 -20.52 -6.54
CA GLN A 203 11.47 -21.02 -5.29
C GLN A 203 11.44 -22.55 -5.28
N GLU A 204 11.25 -23.13 -4.09
CA GLU A 204 11.19 -24.60 -3.90
C GLU A 204 10.08 -25.27 -4.72
N ASP A 205 9.00 -24.53 -5.01
CA ASP A 205 7.88 -24.96 -5.86
C ASP A 205 8.20 -24.92 -7.37
N GLY A 206 9.43 -24.55 -7.75
CA GLY A 206 9.88 -24.41 -9.13
C GLY A 206 9.48 -23.09 -9.80
N ASN A 207 8.71 -22.22 -9.12
CA ASN A 207 8.30 -20.94 -9.67
C ASN A 207 9.40 -19.88 -9.51
N TRP A 208 9.49 -18.98 -10.49
CA TRP A 208 10.42 -17.85 -10.40
C TRP A 208 9.86 -16.74 -9.51
N ARG A 209 10.65 -16.33 -8.53
CA ARG A 209 10.43 -15.08 -7.80
C ARG A 209 11.21 -13.96 -8.48
N CYS A 210 10.47 -13.02 -9.04
CA CYS A 210 11.02 -11.85 -9.71
C CYS A 210 10.54 -10.56 -9.03
N ALA A 211 11.45 -9.60 -8.86
CA ALA A 211 11.10 -8.27 -8.40
C ALA A 211 12.02 -7.19 -9.00
N VAL A 212 11.49 -5.98 -9.09
CA VAL A 212 12.25 -4.77 -9.43
C VAL A 212 12.37 -3.91 -8.18
N HIS A 213 13.60 -3.54 -7.83
CA HIS A 213 13.91 -2.65 -6.71
C HIS A 213 14.20 -1.27 -7.28
N LEU A 214 13.39 -0.28 -6.92
CA LEU A 214 13.57 1.11 -7.31
C LEU A 214 14.14 1.90 -6.14
N TYR A 215 15.21 2.65 -6.41
CA TYR A 215 15.82 3.57 -5.46
C TYR A 215 15.76 4.98 -6.03
N TRP A 216 15.18 5.90 -5.25
CA TRP A 216 15.03 7.28 -5.68
C TRP A 216 15.33 8.27 -4.56
N GLN A 217 15.83 9.43 -4.94
CA GLN A 217 16.06 10.55 -4.04
C GLN A 217 14.85 11.49 -4.11
N PRO A 218 14.01 11.60 -3.05
CA PRO A 218 12.74 12.32 -3.13
C PRO A 218 12.91 13.82 -3.43
N HIS A 219 14.03 14.41 -3.04
CA HIS A 219 14.41 15.78 -3.41
C HIS A 219 15.94 15.95 -3.36
N ALA A 220 16.50 16.99 -4.00
CA ALA A 220 17.95 17.10 -4.24
C ALA A 220 18.83 17.18 -2.97
N LYS A 221 18.25 17.48 -1.80
CA LYS A 221 18.93 17.54 -0.50
C LYS A 221 18.57 16.36 0.42
N ALA A 222 17.79 15.39 -0.05
CA ALA A 222 17.38 14.28 0.80
C ALA A 222 18.62 13.47 1.18
N ALA A 223 18.83 13.28 2.49
CA ALA A 223 19.99 12.58 3.00
C ALA A 223 19.93 11.07 2.76
N ALA A 224 18.74 10.53 2.49
CA ALA A 224 18.51 9.11 2.26
C ALA A 224 17.72 8.85 0.98
N LEU A 225 18.03 7.73 0.35
CA LEU A 225 17.25 7.19 -0.76
C LEU A 225 16.00 6.49 -0.21
N ARG A 226 14.88 6.64 -0.91
CA ARG A 226 13.72 5.77 -0.73
C ARG A 226 13.89 4.53 -1.57
N HIS A 227 13.30 3.44 -1.10
CA HIS A 227 13.32 2.14 -1.74
C HIS A 227 11.89 1.60 -1.89
N ARG A 228 11.62 0.97 -3.03
CA ARG A 228 10.41 0.18 -3.26
C ARG A 228 10.77 -1.08 -4.01
N ARG A 229 10.34 -2.21 -3.46
CA ARG A 229 10.30 -3.49 -4.16
C ARG A 229 8.95 -3.66 -4.84
N ILE A 230 8.96 -3.88 -6.15
CA ILE A 230 7.78 -4.19 -6.96
C ILE A 230 7.88 -5.66 -7.37
N ASN A 231 6.95 -6.48 -6.91
CA ASN A 231 6.90 -7.89 -7.27
C ASN A 231 6.38 -8.05 -8.71
N THR A 232 7.14 -8.76 -9.54
CA THR A 232 6.88 -8.98 -10.96
C THR A 232 6.78 -10.48 -11.30
N SER A 233 6.71 -11.35 -10.29
CA SER A 233 6.75 -12.82 -10.42
C SER A 233 5.56 -13.42 -11.19
N ARG A 234 4.38 -12.80 -11.08
CA ARG A 234 3.14 -13.33 -11.66
C ARG A 234 2.44 -12.29 -12.51
N PRO A 235 2.91 -12.06 -13.75
CA PRO A 235 2.20 -11.18 -14.67
C PRO A 235 0.83 -11.77 -15.02
N THR A 236 -0.20 -10.93 -15.13
CA THR A 236 -1.51 -11.37 -15.60
C THR A 236 -1.40 -11.77 -17.07
N GLU A 237 -1.87 -12.95 -17.43
CA GLU A 237 -1.86 -13.40 -18.82
C GLU A 237 -2.57 -12.38 -19.74
N PRO A 238 -2.06 -12.11 -20.96
CA PRO A 238 -1.00 -12.84 -21.68
C PRO A 238 0.39 -12.15 -21.66
N GLN A 239 0.78 -11.47 -20.57
CA GLN A 239 1.91 -10.52 -20.57
C GLN A 239 3.34 -11.13 -20.73
N GLY A 240 3.50 -12.46 -20.73
CA GLY A 240 4.78 -13.15 -21.01
C GLY A 240 5.54 -13.67 -19.77
N ASP A 241 6.79 -14.13 -19.94
CA ASP A 241 7.62 -14.63 -18.83
C ASP A 241 7.97 -13.49 -17.85
N SER A 242 7.68 -13.72 -16.56
CA SER A 242 8.02 -12.84 -15.44
C SER A 242 9.47 -12.33 -15.48
N ARG A 243 10.44 -13.17 -15.86
CA ARG A 243 11.87 -12.78 -15.89
C ARG A 243 12.15 -11.76 -16.97
N ASP A 244 11.54 -11.94 -18.14
CA ASP A 244 11.73 -11.06 -19.28
C ASP A 244 11.03 -9.73 -19.04
N ILE A 245 9.81 -9.74 -18.48
CA ILE A 245 9.11 -8.54 -18.04
C ILE A 245 9.94 -7.77 -17.02
N THR A 246 10.47 -8.46 -16.00
CA THR A 246 11.31 -7.85 -14.96
C THR A 246 12.54 -7.17 -15.54
N ARG A 247 13.23 -7.84 -16.47
CA ARG A 247 14.40 -7.31 -17.15
C ARG A 247 14.04 -6.12 -18.04
N HIS A 248 12.93 -6.22 -18.77
CA HIS A 248 12.43 -5.17 -19.65
C HIS A 248 12.08 -3.90 -18.85
N ILE A 249 11.33 -4.04 -17.75
CA ILE A 249 10.99 -2.92 -16.85
C ILE A 249 12.27 -2.24 -16.36
N ALA A 250 13.24 -3.01 -15.85
CA ALA A 250 14.48 -2.44 -15.36
C ALA A 250 15.27 -1.72 -16.47
N GLN A 251 15.31 -2.26 -17.69
CA GLN A 251 15.95 -1.60 -18.83
C GLN A 251 15.27 -0.28 -19.19
N LEU A 252 13.94 -0.24 -19.25
CA LEU A 252 13.19 1.00 -19.51
C LEU A 252 13.44 2.04 -18.44
N VAL A 253 13.44 1.65 -17.16
CA VAL A 253 13.71 2.57 -16.06
C VAL A 253 15.13 3.13 -16.17
N ARG A 254 16.13 2.31 -16.48
CA ARG A 254 17.52 2.76 -16.71
C ARG A 254 17.60 3.76 -17.86
N ALA A 255 16.93 3.48 -18.97
CA ALA A 255 16.97 4.32 -20.16
C ALA A 255 16.31 5.69 -19.96
N HIS A 256 15.25 5.78 -19.15
CA HIS A 256 14.47 7.01 -18.97
C HIS A 256 14.85 7.82 -17.73
N SER A 257 15.71 7.28 -16.85
CA SER A 257 16.12 7.95 -15.60
C SER A 257 17.42 8.76 -15.81
N PRO A 258 17.37 10.10 -15.91
CA PRO A 258 18.55 10.92 -16.24
C PRO A 258 19.61 10.97 -15.12
N ASN A 259 19.25 10.53 -13.91
CA ASN A 259 20.15 10.49 -12.75
C ASN A 259 20.53 9.05 -12.35
N PHE A 260 20.20 8.08 -13.18
CA PHE A 260 20.64 6.70 -12.98
C PHE A 260 22.17 6.62 -12.89
N GLY A 261 22.66 5.92 -11.87
CA GLY A 261 24.10 5.73 -11.63
C GLY A 261 24.83 6.93 -11.02
N LYS A 262 24.12 8.03 -10.68
CA LYS A 262 24.73 9.23 -10.07
C LYS A 262 24.70 9.25 -8.53
N ALA A 263 24.12 8.23 -7.88
CA ALA A 263 24.08 8.16 -6.42
C ALA A 263 25.48 7.92 -5.82
N ARG A 264 25.76 8.59 -4.70
CA ARG A 264 27.06 8.53 -4.02
C ARG A 264 27.33 7.22 -3.29
N ASP A 265 26.31 6.58 -2.73
CA ASP A 265 26.41 5.27 -2.08
C ASP A 265 25.02 4.61 -2.12
N LEU A 266 24.90 3.44 -2.75
CA LEU A 266 23.70 2.62 -2.64
C LEU A 266 23.75 1.85 -1.32
N PRO A 267 22.64 1.70 -0.57
CA PRO A 267 22.61 0.77 0.53
C PRO A 267 22.94 -0.62 -0.03
N VAL A 268 24.04 -1.21 0.44
CA VAL A 268 24.47 -2.54 0.03
C VAL A 268 23.31 -3.50 0.34
N SER A 269 22.70 -4.04 -0.72
CA SER A 269 21.71 -5.10 -0.59
C SER A 269 22.38 -6.27 0.11
N SER A 270 22.01 -6.52 1.36
CA SER A 270 22.39 -7.73 2.08
C SER A 270 21.74 -8.90 1.34
N ARG A 271 22.54 -9.59 0.52
CA ARG A 271 22.22 -10.89 -0.06
C ARG A 271 21.96 -11.93 1.03
#